data_AF-A0A0X8E2I0-F1
#
_entry.id   AF-A0A0X8E2I0-F1
#
_cell.length_a   1.000
_cell.length_b   1.000
_cell.length_c   1.000
_cell.angle_alpha   90.00
_cell.angle_beta   90.00
_cell.angle_gamma   90.00
#
_symmetry.space_group_name_H-M   'P 1'
#
loop_
_entity.id
_entity.type
_entity.pdbx_description
1 polymer ?
#
loop_
_entity_poly.entity_id
_entity_poly.type
_entity_poly.pdbx_seq_one_letter_code
_entity_poly.pdbx_strand_id
1 'polypeptide(L)' 'MFNGLTGWHAIVILVIILLLFGAPKLPALARSLGQSMKILKSEIKPDAAKEPAGDTSADGDATPKP' A
#
# COMPACT_ATOMS: atom_id res chain seq x y z
N MET A 1 -15.40 16.03 17.51
CA MET A 1 -16.38 16.23 16.41
C MET A 1 -15.98 15.39 15.19
N PHE A 2 -15.68 14.10 15.36
CA PHE A 2 -15.19 13.22 14.28
C PHE A 2 -16.06 11.95 14.10
N ASN A 3 -17.31 11.99 14.56
CA ASN A 3 -18.23 10.85 14.44
C ASN A 3 -18.84 10.70 13.03
N GLY A 4 -18.45 11.55 12.07
CA GLY A 4 -18.84 11.46 10.66
C GLY A 4 -17.92 10.60 9.79
N LEU A 5 -16.77 10.17 10.32
CA LEU A 5 -15.89 9.20 9.65
C LEU A 5 -16.33 7.77 10.00
N THR A 6 -17.64 7.52 9.95
CA THR A 6 -18.22 6.19 10.02
C THR A 6 -17.44 5.32 9.04
N GLY A 7 -16.68 4.35 9.54
CA GLY A 7 -15.79 3.50 8.72
C GLY A 7 -16.50 2.88 7.50
N TRP A 8 -17.83 2.86 7.50
CA TRP A 8 -18.68 2.63 6.35
C TRP A 8 -18.33 3.47 5.11
N HIS A 9 -18.10 4.78 5.24
CA HIS A 9 -17.72 5.64 4.12
C HIS A 9 -16.37 5.23 3.52
N ALA A 10 -15.39 4.87 4.35
CA ALA A 10 -14.10 4.40 3.88
C ALA A 10 -14.21 3.09 3.09
N ILE A 11 -15.07 2.16 3.54
CA ILE A 11 -15.36 0.92 2.81
C ILE A 11 -16.00 1.21 1.46
N VAL A 12 -17.00 2.11 1.40
CA VAL A 12 -17.67 2.48 0.14
C VAL A 12 -16.68 3.08 -0.85
N ILE A 13 -15.78 3.96 -0.40
CA ILE A 13 -14.74 4.55 -1.24
C ILE A 13 -13.78 3.46 -1.74
N LEU A 14 -13.36 2.54 -0.87
CA LEU A 14 -12.48 1.43 -1.24
C LEU A 14 -13.12 0.54 -2.33
N VAL A 15 -14.42 0.26 -2.22
CA VAL A 15 -15.18 -0.50 -3.22
C VAL A 15 -15.22 0.24 -4.56
N ILE A 16 -15.44 1.56 -4.57
CA ILE A 16 -15.43 2.36 -5.80
C ILE A 16 -14.04 2.30 -6.48
N ILE A 17 -12.97 2.42 -5.70
CA ILE A 17 -11.60 2.34 -6.23
C ILE A 17 -11.32 0.92 -6.75
N LEU A 18 -11.75 -0.12 -6.06
CA LEU A 18 -11.66 -1.51 -6.53
C LEU A 18 -12.42 -1.74 -7.84
N LEU A 19 -13.58 -1.11 -8.04
CA LEU A 19 -14.33 -1.19 -9.29
C LEU A 19 -13.63 -0.48 -10.46
N LEU A 20 -13.00 0.67 -10.19
CA LEU A 20 -12.30 1.46 -11.22
C LEU A 20 -10.93 0.88 -11.59
N PHE A 21 -10.15 0.46 -10.59
CA PHE A 21 -8.77 0.01 -10.76
C PHE A 21 -8.66 -1.51 -10.82
N GLY A 22 -9.57 -2.26 -10.19
CA GLY A 22 -9.51 -3.72 -10.06
C GLY A 22 -8.65 -4.19 -8.88
N ALA A 23 -8.97 -5.38 -8.36
CA ALA A 23 -8.27 -6.03 -7.25
C ALA A 23 -6.74 -6.18 -7.42
N PRO A 24 -6.18 -6.52 -8.59
CA PRO A 24 -4.73 -6.70 -8.74
C PRO A 24 -3.96 -5.39 -8.90
N LYS A 25 -4.61 -4.29 -9.31
CA LYS A 25 -3.91 -3.01 -9.58
C LYS A 25 -3.65 -2.19 -8.33
N LEU A 26 -4.55 -2.22 -7.34
CA LEU A 26 -4.33 -1.58 -6.05
C LEU A 26 -3.06 -2.04 -5.33
N PRO A 27 -2.80 -3.35 -5.14
CA PRO A 27 -1.59 -3.81 -4.48
C PRO A 27 -0.35 -3.59 -5.36
N ALA A 28 -0.46 -3.62 -6.69
CA ALA A 28 0.65 -3.30 -7.58
C ALA A 28 1.10 -1.83 -7.44
N LEU A 29 0.15 -0.89 -7.43
CA LEU A 29 0.41 0.54 -7.24
C LEU A 29 0.99 0.82 -5.83
N ALA A 30 0.47 0.15 -4.80
CA ALA A 30 1.00 0.25 -3.45
C ALA A 30 2.44 -0.26 -3.34
N ARG A 31 2.78 -1.38 -4.01
CA ARG A 31 4.15 -1.90 -4.05
C ARG A 31 5.11 -0.95 -4.74
N SER A 32 4.76 -0.43 -5.93
CA SER A 32 5.64 0.50 -6.66
C SER A 32 5.86 1.80 -5.90
N LEU A 33 4.79 2.37 -5.31
CA LEU A 33 4.89 3.59 -4.52
C LEU A 33 5.67 3.36 -3.22
N GLY A 34 5.44 2.23 -2.55
CA GLY A 34 6.15 1.82 -1.34
C GLY A 34 7.64 1.63 -1.57
N GLN A 35 8.04 1.06 -2.72
CA GLN A 35 9.45 0.95 -3.11
C GLN A 35 10.09 2.32 -3.29
N SER A 36 9.45 3.24 -4.03
CA SER A 36 9.95 4.62 -4.19
C SER A 36 10.04 5.36 -2.85
N MET A 37 9.04 5.20 -1.98
CA MET A 37 9.05 5.79 -0.64
C MET A 37 10.13 5.19 0.26
N LYS A 38 10.42 3.89 0.15
CA LYS A 38 11.50 3.25 0.93
C LYS A 38 12.86 3.80 0.52
N ILE A 39 13.11 3.91 -0.79
CA ILE A 39 14.36 4.48 -1.32
C ILE A 39 14.50 5.94 -0.89
N LEU A 40 13.45 6.74 -1.05
CA LEU A 40 13.44 8.13 -0.61
C LEU A 40 13.67 8.26 0.91
N LYS A 41 13.06 7.39 1.72
CA LYS A 41 13.26 7.39 3.17
C LYS A 41 14.68 6.98 3.56
N SER A 42 15.29 6.04 2.84
CA SER A 42 16.66 5.59 3.07
C SER A 42 17.68 6.67 2.74
N GLU A 43 17.51 7.41 1.64
CA GLU A 43 18.40 8.51 1.27
C GLU A 43 18.25 9.72 2.21
N ILE A 44 17.03 10.01 2.70
CA ILE A 44 16.77 11.15 3.59
C ILE A 44 17.09 10.82 5.06
N LYS A 45 17.31 9.55 5.42
CA LYS A 45 17.68 9.14 6.79
C LYS A 45 19.13 8.59 6.85
N PRO A 46 20.16 9.43 6.70
CA PRO A 46 21.53 8.98 6.91
C PRO A 46 21.84 8.61 8.38
N ASP A 47 21.11 9.12 9.38
CA ASP A 47 21.54 8.99 10.79
C ASP A 47 20.48 8.49 11.80
N ALA A 48 19.23 8.24 11.39
CA ALA A 48 18.15 7.90 12.33
C ALA A 48 17.50 6.53 12.04
N ALA A 49 18.07 5.55 12.73
CA ALA A 49 17.46 4.32 13.19
C ALA A 49 17.44 3.13 12.22
N LYS A 50 18.31 2.17 12.55
CA LYS A 50 18.11 0.74 12.40
C LYS A 50 16.85 0.33 13.17
N GLU A 51 15.68 0.46 12.53
CA GLU A 51 14.46 -0.22 12.96
C GLU A 51 14.02 -1.20 11.86
N PRO A 52 13.51 -2.38 12.24
CA PRO A 52 12.99 -3.33 11.27
C PRO A 52 11.69 -2.75 10.70
N ALA A 53 11.79 -2.04 9.58
CA ALA A 53 10.62 -1.77 8.75
C ALA A 53 10.12 -3.12 8.26
N GLY A 54 9.16 -3.68 8.99
CA GLY A 54 8.59 -4.99 8.77
C GLY A 54 8.23 -5.18 7.31
N ASP A 55 8.86 -6.16 6.69
CA ASP A 55 8.49 -6.71 5.40
C ASP A 55 7.08 -7.30 5.51
N THR A 56 6.06 -6.47 5.32
CA THR A 56 4.83 -6.93 4.65
C THR A 56 5.02 -6.66 3.16
N SER A 57 6.02 -7.33 2.61
CA SER A 57 6.02 -7.71 1.21
C SER A 57 4.95 -8.78 1.09
N ALA A 58 3.68 -8.36 0.97
CA ALA A 58 2.71 -9.25 0.35
C ALA A 58 3.33 -9.55 -1.02
N ASP A 59 3.75 -10.77 -1.26
CA ASP A 59 4.10 -11.23 -2.59
C ASP A 59 2.78 -11.67 -3.24
N GLY A 60 2.51 -11.13 -4.42
CA GLY A 60 1.30 -11.40 -5.16
C GLY A 60 1.69 -11.71 -6.59
N ASP A 61 2.64 -12.63 -6.74
CA ASP A 61 2.88 -13.32 -8.00
C ASP A 61 1.63 -14.15 -8.33
N ALA A 62 0.71 -13.54 -9.06
CA ALA A 62 -0.35 -14.24 -9.74
C ALA A 62 0.18 -14.72 -11.10
N THR A 63 1.15 -15.62 -11.06
CA THR A 63 1.51 -16.47 -12.22
C THR A 63 1.86 -17.89 -11.79
N PRO A 64 0.86 -18.75 -11.55
CA PRO A 64 0.95 -20.13 -11.97
C PRO A 64 0.32 -20.24 -13.37
N LYS A 65 1.17 -20.30 -14.39
CA LYS A 65 0.89 -20.91 -15.71
C LYS A 65 1.88 -22.08 -15.83
N PRO A 66 1.55 -23.28 -16.36
CA PRO A 66 0.73 -23.63 -17.54
C PRO A 66 -0.79 -23.78 -17.34
#